data_AF-A0A9K3L9S6-F1
#
_entry.id   AF-A0A9K3L9S6-F1
#
_cell.length_a   1.000
_cell.length_b   1.000
_cell.length_c   1.000
_cell.angle_alpha   90.00
_cell.angle_beta   90.00
_cell.angle_gamma   90.00
#
_symmetry.space_group_name_H-M   'P 1'
#
loop_
_entity.id
_entity.type
_entity.pdbx_description
1 polymer ?
#
loop_
_entity_poly.entity_id
_entity_poly.type
_entity_poly.pdbx_seq_one_letter_code
_entity_poly.pdbx_strand_id
1 'polypeptide(L)'
;MPGWQQEIRTATITRRKTTPILLFATAAEGEGSSSEENQDDAATTTTSTTSKSMGDPVRAATGIRPSLHPTTINAIADALKARAKSGDNDDTNNKSNSPKMVFRVSDTVQPLDVAVTAGTIAAAAISKRQEQSKDDDMTLTTVEERTIAGRVVGVIMRLDGLERQLHQKASSVRWIADYGEWDSFGVLEQENNDKANNNDDAVNRRIREDPLFCMNRAECLLGLFLNEVEIPQLQLKNETVPDESKIDFLDADRMEVLIESTAMKS
;
A
#
# COMPACT_ATOMS: atom_id res chain seq x y z
N MET A 1 39.29 55.03 -9.52
CA MET A 1 39.31 53.74 -10.25
C MET A 1 38.34 52.80 -9.52
N PRO A 2 37.48 52.08 -10.24
CA PRO A 2 36.03 52.22 -10.12
C PRO A 2 35.34 51.09 -9.35
N GLY A 3 34.18 51.45 -8.80
CA GLY A 3 33.30 50.60 -8.02
C GLY A 3 32.64 49.50 -8.84
N TRP A 4 32.45 48.37 -8.17
CA TRP A 4 31.69 47.23 -8.67
C TRP A 4 30.28 47.31 -8.08
N GLN A 5 29.34 47.83 -8.87
CA GLN A 5 27.92 47.62 -8.65
C GLN A 5 27.56 46.22 -9.18
N GLN A 6 27.03 45.35 -8.33
CA GLN A 6 26.43 44.10 -8.77
C GLN A 6 24.95 44.34 -9.08
N GLU A 7 24.58 44.08 -10.33
CA GLU A 7 23.22 44.09 -10.85
C GLU A 7 22.37 43.00 -10.19
N ILE A 8 21.26 43.41 -9.57
CA ILE A 8 20.20 42.52 -9.14
C ILE A 8 19.34 42.19 -10.37
N ARG A 9 19.43 40.96 -10.88
CA ARG A 9 18.54 40.45 -11.92
C ARG A 9 17.27 39.90 -11.29
N THR A 10 16.17 40.62 -11.47
CA THR A 10 14.81 40.21 -11.12
C THR A 10 14.33 39.15 -12.11
N ALA A 11 14.09 37.92 -11.64
CA ALA A 11 13.49 36.85 -12.43
C ALA A 11 11.95 36.95 -12.36
N THR A 12 11.33 37.23 -13.50
CA THR A 12 9.87 37.28 -13.68
C THR A 12 9.29 35.85 -13.72
N ILE A 13 8.51 35.48 -12.70
CA ILE A 13 7.78 34.21 -12.64
C ILE A 13 6.47 34.34 -13.43
N THR A 14 6.42 33.69 -14.59
CA THR A 14 5.21 33.57 -15.42
C THR A 14 4.33 32.45 -14.87
N ARG A 15 3.25 32.81 -14.16
CA ARG A 15 2.18 31.88 -13.71
C ARG A 15 1.45 31.29 -14.92
N ARG A 16 1.55 29.97 -15.11
CA ARG A 16 0.67 29.23 -16.02
C ARG A 16 -0.71 29.08 -15.38
N LYS A 17 -1.74 29.43 -16.14
CA LYS A 17 -3.16 29.29 -15.77
C LYS A 17 -3.54 27.81 -15.79
N THR A 18 -3.98 27.31 -14.63
CA THR A 18 -4.61 25.99 -14.47
C THR A 18 -6.03 26.04 -15.00
N THR A 19 -6.35 25.16 -15.95
CA THR A 19 -7.71 24.91 -16.43
C THR A 19 -8.43 24.00 -15.42
N PRO A 20 -9.66 24.33 -14.97
CA PRO A 20 -10.43 23.44 -14.12
C PRO A 20 -10.97 22.25 -14.93
N ILE A 21 -10.77 21.04 -14.40
CA ILE A 21 -11.39 19.81 -14.90
C ILE A 21 -12.84 19.78 -14.39
N LEU A 22 -13.78 19.67 -15.34
CA LEU A 22 -15.22 19.61 -15.13
C LEU A 22 -15.62 18.31 -14.40
N LEU A 23 -16.36 18.50 -13.32
CA LEU A 23 -17.06 17.51 -12.51
C LEU A 23 -18.28 17.01 -13.30
N PHE A 24 -18.36 15.70 -13.58
CA PHE A 24 -19.60 15.09 -14.08
C PHE A 24 -20.47 14.66 -12.90
N ALA A 25 -21.52 15.42 -12.65
CA ALA A 25 -22.68 14.99 -11.88
C ALA A 25 -23.71 14.42 -12.86
N THR A 26 -24.15 13.19 -12.66
CA THR A 26 -25.35 12.63 -13.31
C THR A 26 -26.35 12.29 -12.22
N ALA A 27 -27.30 13.20 -12.02
CA ALA A 27 -28.59 12.91 -11.41
C ALA A 27 -29.56 12.56 -12.55
N ALA A 28 -30.26 11.45 -12.42
CA ALA A 28 -31.46 11.15 -13.17
C ALA A 28 -32.50 10.62 -12.19
N GLU A 29 -33.44 11.50 -11.86
CA GLU A 29 -34.73 11.20 -11.25
C GLU A 29 -35.60 10.43 -12.25
N GLY A 30 -36.42 9.52 -11.74
CA GLY A 30 -37.37 8.75 -12.53
C GLY A 30 -38.37 8.06 -11.62
N GLU A 31 -39.50 8.74 -11.41
CA GLU A 31 -40.65 8.37 -10.59
C GLU A 31 -41.29 7.04 -11.02
N GLY A 32 -41.83 6.30 -10.06
CA GLY A 32 -42.55 5.05 -10.29
C GLY A 32 -43.43 4.68 -9.09
N SER A 33 -44.57 5.35 -9.00
CA SER A 33 -45.68 5.11 -8.07
C SER A 33 -46.43 3.80 -8.40
N SER A 34 -46.61 2.92 -7.42
CA SER A 34 -47.86 2.15 -7.26
C SER A 34 -47.95 1.52 -5.87
N SER A 35 -49.03 1.88 -5.19
CA SER A 35 -49.61 1.32 -3.98
C SER A 35 -49.88 -0.19 -4.04
N GLU A 36 -49.73 -0.87 -2.91
CA GLU A 36 -50.70 -1.88 -2.47
C GLU A 36 -50.59 -2.10 -0.95
N GLU A 37 -51.73 -1.91 -0.28
CA GLU A 37 -51.97 -2.14 1.14
C GLU A 37 -51.95 -3.65 1.44
N ASN A 38 -51.35 -4.05 2.55
CA ASN A 38 -51.88 -5.16 3.33
C ASN A 38 -51.45 -5.02 4.79
N GLN A 39 -52.48 -4.90 5.62
CA GLN A 39 -52.45 -4.74 7.06
C GLN A 39 -52.92 -6.06 7.64
N ASP A 40 -52.05 -6.78 8.36
CA ASP A 40 -52.46 -7.86 9.25
C ASP A 40 -51.52 -7.96 10.46
N ASP A 41 -52.18 -8.16 11.59
CA ASP A 41 -51.71 -8.14 12.97
C ASP A 41 -50.66 -9.20 13.32
N ALA A 42 -49.78 -8.86 14.28
CA ALA A 42 -49.64 -9.55 15.58
C ALA A 42 -48.20 -9.62 16.10
N ALA A 43 -48.08 -9.32 17.40
CA ALA A 43 -47.01 -9.72 18.33
C ALA A 43 -45.60 -9.14 18.08
N THR A 44 -45.42 -7.87 18.46
CA THR A 44 -44.10 -7.31 18.79
C THR A 44 -43.58 -7.96 20.09
N THR A 45 -42.92 -9.11 19.93
CA THR A 45 -41.98 -9.61 20.94
C THR A 45 -40.68 -8.84 20.74
N THR A 46 -40.45 -7.84 21.58
CA THR A 46 -39.18 -7.10 21.65
C THR A 46 -38.12 -8.01 22.27
N THR A 47 -37.69 -9.04 21.53
CA THR A 47 -36.36 -9.62 21.76
C THR A 47 -35.36 -8.55 21.36
N SER A 48 -34.80 -7.88 22.37
CA SER A 48 -33.58 -7.11 22.25
C SER A 48 -32.46 -8.08 21.84
N THR A 49 -32.38 -8.38 20.55
CA THR A 49 -31.14 -8.77 19.90
C THR A 49 -30.19 -7.59 20.09
N THR A 50 -29.47 -7.60 21.20
CA THR A 50 -28.19 -6.90 21.31
C THR A 50 -27.39 -7.35 20.11
N SER A 51 -27.37 -6.52 19.06
CA SER A 51 -26.43 -6.65 17.97
C SER A 51 -25.07 -6.76 18.64
N LYS A 52 -24.48 -7.95 18.63
CA LYS A 52 -23.08 -8.13 19.02
C LYS A 52 -22.33 -7.09 18.21
N SER A 53 -21.82 -6.06 18.88
CA SER A 53 -21.05 -5.03 18.21
C SER A 53 -19.83 -5.74 17.65
N MET A 54 -19.82 -6.00 16.34
CA MET A 54 -18.63 -6.48 15.65
C MET A 54 -17.48 -5.54 15.98
N GLY A 55 -16.48 -6.07 16.69
CA GLY A 55 -15.31 -5.31 17.10
C GLY A 55 -14.64 -5.90 18.32
N ASP A 56 -13.32 -5.78 18.32
CA ASP A 56 -12.41 -6.13 19.40
C ASP A 56 -12.91 -5.67 20.81
N PRO A 57 -13.07 -6.59 21.79
CA PRO A 57 -13.44 -6.26 23.17
C PRO A 57 -12.49 -5.27 23.87
N VAL A 58 -11.19 -5.35 23.56
CA VAL A 58 -10.15 -4.42 24.04
C VAL A 58 -10.40 -3.02 23.51
N ARG A 59 -10.84 -2.88 22.26
CA ARG A 59 -11.26 -1.58 21.70
C ARG A 59 -12.46 -1.01 22.46
N ALA A 60 -13.45 -1.84 22.79
CA ALA A 60 -14.60 -1.40 23.59
C ALA A 60 -14.19 -0.95 25.01
N ALA A 61 -13.18 -1.60 25.60
CA ALA A 61 -12.72 -1.32 26.95
C ALA A 61 -11.71 -0.16 27.05
N THR A 62 -10.81 0.00 26.08
CA THR A 62 -9.65 0.91 26.16
C THR A 62 -9.66 2.01 25.10
N GLY A 63 -10.44 1.86 24.04
CA GLY A 63 -10.38 2.73 22.86
C GLY A 63 -9.09 2.56 22.02
N ILE A 64 -8.17 1.70 22.44
CA ILE A 64 -6.92 1.42 21.73
C ILE A 64 -7.22 0.44 20.60
N ARG A 65 -6.74 0.73 19.39
CA ARG A 65 -6.89 -0.13 18.22
C ARG A 65 -5.62 -0.93 17.98
N PRO A 66 -5.71 -2.24 17.69
CA PRO A 66 -4.58 -2.98 17.12
C PRO A 66 -4.15 -2.37 15.79
N SER A 67 -2.85 -2.34 15.55
CA SER A 67 -2.28 -1.89 14.27
C SER A 67 -2.73 -2.79 13.12
N LEU A 68 -3.12 -2.21 11.99
CA LEU A 68 -3.49 -2.96 10.78
C LEU A 68 -2.26 -3.38 9.96
N HIS A 69 -1.11 -2.74 10.21
CA HIS A 69 0.11 -2.90 9.41
C HIS A 69 0.60 -4.35 9.33
N PRO A 70 0.61 -5.18 10.40
CA PRO A 70 1.06 -6.56 10.28
C PRO A 70 0.30 -7.36 9.21
N THR A 71 -1.00 -7.16 9.07
CA THR A 71 -1.80 -7.85 8.03
C THR A 71 -1.46 -7.32 6.65
N THR A 72 -1.33 -6.00 6.51
CA THR A 72 -0.94 -5.35 5.24
C THR A 72 0.46 -5.77 4.78
N ILE A 73 1.44 -5.78 5.68
CA ILE A 73 2.84 -6.17 5.41
C ILE A 73 2.88 -7.63 4.95
N ASN A 74 2.20 -8.54 5.67
CA ASN A 74 2.15 -9.95 5.28
C ASN A 74 1.52 -10.14 3.88
N ALA A 75 0.46 -9.40 3.57
CA ALA A 75 -0.15 -9.44 2.24
C ALA A 75 0.79 -8.93 1.14
N ILE A 76 1.55 -7.86 1.39
CA ILE A 76 2.57 -7.35 0.47
C ILE A 76 3.71 -8.38 0.30
N ALA A 77 4.17 -8.99 1.39
CA ALA A 77 5.19 -10.03 1.34
C ALA A 77 4.73 -11.26 0.54
N ASP A 78 3.46 -11.67 0.69
CA ASP A 78 2.87 -12.74 -0.11
C ASP A 78 2.78 -12.35 -1.60
N ALA A 79 2.47 -11.09 -1.92
CA ALA A 79 2.53 -10.58 -3.28
C ALA A 79 3.94 -10.61 -3.87
N LEU A 80 4.96 -10.20 -3.11
CA LEU A 80 6.36 -10.26 -3.52
C LEU A 80 6.80 -11.70 -3.80
N LYS A 81 6.42 -12.65 -2.93
CA LYS A 81 6.71 -14.09 -3.13
C LYS A 81 6.00 -14.65 -4.36
N ALA A 82 4.74 -14.26 -4.58
CA ALA A 82 3.97 -14.69 -5.75
C ALA A 82 4.58 -14.13 -7.05
N ARG A 83 5.04 -12.88 -7.04
CA ARG A 83 5.82 -12.27 -8.13
C ARG A 83 7.09 -13.06 -8.41
N ALA A 84 7.87 -13.34 -7.37
CA ALA A 84 9.13 -14.06 -7.49
C ALA A 84 8.97 -15.49 -8.03
N LYS A 85 7.88 -16.18 -7.68
CA LYS A 85 7.52 -17.49 -8.25
C LYS A 85 7.09 -17.41 -9.71
N SER A 86 6.48 -16.30 -10.12
CA SER A 86 5.98 -16.12 -11.49
C SER A 86 7.11 -15.87 -12.50
N GLY A 87 8.24 -15.30 -12.05
CA GLY A 87 9.42 -15.08 -12.89
C GLY A 87 10.18 -16.36 -13.26
N ASP A 88 10.13 -17.41 -12.42
CA ASP A 88 10.83 -18.69 -12.65
C ASP A 88 10.16 -19.58 -13.70
N ASN A 89 8.86 -19.35 -13.99
CA ASN A 89 8.05 -20.22 -14.84
C ASN A 89 8.21 -19.97 -16.35
N ASP A 90 9.16 -19.15 -16.78
CA ASP A 90 9.45 -18.92 -18.21
C ASP A 90 10.22 -20.09 -18.85
N ASP A 91 10.70 -21.06 -18.06
CA ASP A 91 11.29 -22.30 -18.54
C ASP A 91 10.24 -23.35 -19.00
N THR A 92 9.64 -23.03 -20.14
CA THR A 92 9.21 -23.87 -21.29
C THR A 92 8.60 -25.28 -21.18
N ASN A 93 8.48 -25.99 -20.05
CA ASN A 93 7.98 -27.39 -20.11
C ASN A 93 6.98 -27.86 -19.04
N ASN A 94 6.67 -27.05 -18.03
CA ASN A 94 5.63 -27.43 -17.06
C ASN A 94 4.44 -26.49 -17.13
N LYS A 95 3.40 -26.95 -17.81
CA LYS A 95 2.08 -26.32 -17.94
C LYS A 95 1.37 -26.39 -16.58
N SER A 96 1.86 -25.65 -15.59
CA SER A 96 1.13 -25.44 -14.34
C SER A 96 -0.14 -24.65 -14.68
N ASN A 97 -1.31 -25.27 -14.48
CA ASN A 97 -2.63 -24.65 -14.68
C ASN A 97 -2.94 -23.53 -13.66
N SER A 98 -1.96 -23.07 -12.88
CA SER A 98 -2.14 -21.94 -11.98
C SER A 98 -2.32 -20.65 -12.78
N PRO A 99 -3.35 -19.82 -12.48
CA PRO A 99 -3.54 -18.56 -13.16
C PRO A 99 -2.28 -17.69 -13.02
N LYS A 100 -1.78 -17.19 -14.15
CA LYS A 100 -0.61 -16.31 -14.20
C LYS A 100 -0.97 -15.03 -13.45
N MET A 101 -0.39 -14.84 -12.26
CA MET A 101 -0.55 -13.61 -11.50
C MET A 101 0.29 -12.51 -12.15
N VAL A 102 -0.25 -11.30 -12.22
CA VAL A 102 0.40 -10.19 -12.90
C VAL A 102 0.61 -9.03 -11.95
N PHE A 103 1.87 -8.59 -11.85
CA PHE A 103 2.33 -7.63 -10.85
C PHE A 103 2.88 -6.32 -11.44
N ARG A 104 3.06 -6.27 -12.76
CA ARG A 104 3.63 -5.11 -13.47
C ARG A 104 2.77 -4.77 -14.68
N VAL A 105 2.60 -3.47 -14.91
CA VAL A 105 1.94 -2.97 -16.13
C VAL A 105 2.94 -3.06 -17.27
N SER A 106 2.50 -3.60 -18.40
CA SER A 106 3.29 -3.70 -19.63
C SER A 106 2.38 -3.43 -20.83
N ASP A 107 2.93 -3.40 -22.04
CA ASP A 107 2.13 -3.22 -23.26
C ASP A 107 1.02 -4.28 -23.43
N THR A 108 1.19 -5.45 -22.81
CA THR A 108 0.25 -6.57 -22.87
C THR A 108 -0.62 -6.73 -21.63
N VAL A 109 -0.31 -6.02 -20.55
CA VAL A 109 -0.99 -6.15 -19.25
C VAL A 109 -1.64 -4.84 -18.88
N GLN A 110 -2.96 -4.86 -18.69
CA GLN A 110 -3.68 -3.66 -18.31
C GLN A 110 -3.51 -3.37 -16.80
N PRO A 111 -3.51 -2.10 -16.38
CA PRO A 111 -3.50 -1.73 -14.97
C PRO A 111 -4.61 -2.39 -14.14
N LEU A 112 -5.76 -2.66 -14.78
CA LEU A 112 -6.88 -3.35 -14.14
C LEU A 112 -6.52 -4.79 -13.74
N ASP A 113 -5.76 -5.52 -14.56
CA ASP A 113 -5.36 -6.90 -14.27
C ASP A 113 -4.44 -6.97 -13.05
N VAL A 114 -3.53 -5.99 -12.93
CA VAL A 114 -2.65 -5.83 -11.76
C VAL A 114 -3.47 -5.49 -10.52
N ALA A 115 -4.46 -4.59 -10.64
CA ALA A 115 -5.34 -4.22 -9.54
C ALA A 115 -6.21 -5.40 -9.06
N VAL A 116 -6.73 -6.22 -9.98
CA VAL A 116 -7.47 -7.45 -9.66
C VAL A 116 -6.57 -8.46 -8.94
N THR A 117 -5.34 -8.65 -9.43
CA THR A 117 -4.36 -9.53 -8.75
C THR A 117 -4.07 -9.04 -7.34
N ALA A 118 -3.81 -7.75 -7.16
CA ALA A 118 -3.58 -7.16 -5.85
C ALA A 118 -4.80 -7.28 -4.91
N GLY A 119 -6.00 -7.06 -5.45
CA GLY A 119 -7.26 -7.20 -4.71
C GLY A 119 -7.51 -8.63 -4.23
N THR A 120 -7.20 -9.64 -5.05
CA THR A 120 -7.35 -11.04 -4.64
C THR A 120 -6.37 -11.42 -3.53
N ILE A 121 -5.12 -10.92 -3.57
CA ILE A 121 -4.14 -11.12 -2.50
C ILE A 121 -4.60 -10.45 -1.20
N ALA A 122 -5.08 -9.21 -1.29
CA ALA A 122 -5.62 -8.50 -0.13
C ALA A 122 -6.81 -9.23 0.50
N ALA A 123 -7.77 -9.67 -0.33
CA ALA A 123 -8.95 -10.40 0.12
C ALA A 123 -8.57 -11.73 0.80
N ALA A 124 -7.58 -12.45 0.26
CA ALA A 124 -7.08 -13.68 0.87
C ALA A 124 -6.44 -13.43 2.23
N ALA A 125 -5.62 -12.38 2.36
CA ALA A 125 -4.99 -12.00 3.63
C ALA A 125 -6.02 -11.56 4.69
N ILE A 126 -7.01 -10.76 4.29
CA ILE A 126 -8.13 -10.35 5.16
C ILE A 126 -8.94 -11.57 5.60
N SER A 127 -9.29 -12.47 4.69
CA SER A 127 -10.04 -13.69 5.02
C SER A 127 -9.29 -14.56 6.01
N LYS A 128 -7.99 -14.77 5.79
CA LYS A 128 -7.12 -15.50 6.72
C LYS A 128 -7.07 -14.84 8.10
N ARG A 129 -6.98 -13.51 8.16
CA ARG A 129 -7.00 -12.76 9.42
C ARG A 129 -8.35 -12.91 10.12
N GLN A 130 -9.46 -12.75 9.41
CA GLN A 130 -10.81 -12.91 9.96
C GLN A 130 -11.05 -14.33 10.50
N GLU A 131 -10.54 -15.35 9.83
CA GLU A 131 -10.61 -16.74 10.30
C GLU A 131 -9.83 -16.95 11.60
N GLN A 132 -8.61 -16.41 11.68
CA GLN A 132 -7.81 -16.45 12.91
C GLN A 132 -8.44 -15.65 14.03
N SER A 133 -9.18 -14.59 13.70
CA SER A 133 -9.85 -13.72 14.66
C SER A 133 -11.19 -14.27 15.20
N LYS A 134 -11.66 -15.43 14.71
CA LYS A 134 -12.90 -16.05 15.23
C LYS A 134 -12.74 -16.54 16.67
N ASP A 135 -11.53 -16.92 17.03
CA ASP A 135 -11.23 -17.50 18.34
C ASP A 135 -10.95 -16.43 19.40
N ASP A 136 -10.52 -15.22 19.00
CA ASP A 136 -10.15 -14.11 19.89
C ASP A 136 -11.16 -12.94 19.90
N ASP A 137 -12.23 -13.01 19.09
CA ASP A 137 -13.24 -11.96 18.88
C ASP A 137 -12.66 -10.64 18.32
N MET A 138 -11.46 -10.67 17.75
CA MET A 138 -10.72 -9.52 17.19
C MET A 138 -11.02 -9.34 15.70
N THR A 139 -12.29 -9.45 15.33
CA THR A 139 -12.71 -9.38 13.91
C THR A 139 -12.49 -7.98 13.35
N LEU A 140 -12.02 -7.90 12.10
CA LEU A 140 -11.82 -6.62 11.42
C LEU A 140 -13.18 -6.01 11.07
N THR A 141 -13.31 -4.70 11.22
CA THR A 141 -14.46 -3.97 10.69
C THR A 141 -14.34 -3.76 9.18
N THR A 142 -15.46 -3.55 8.49
CA THR A 142 -15.46 -3.29 7.04
C THR A 142 -14.59 -2.10 6.63
N VAL A 143 -14.43 -1.09 7.49
CA VAL A 143 -13.56 0.06 7.22
C VAL A 143 -12.09 -0.37 7.26
N GLU A 144 -11.70 -1.19 8.25
CA GLU A 144 -10.34 -1.70 8.40
C GLU A 144 -9.96 -2.65 7.26
N GLU A 145 -10.90 -3.51 6.83
CA GLU A 145 -10.73 -4.36 5.64
C GLU A 145 -10.48 -3.52 4.38
N ARG A 146 -11.25 -2.46 4.17
CA ARG A 146 -11.07 -1.55 3.03
C ARG A 146 -9.73 -0.82 3.10
N THR A 147 -9.28 -0.41 4.29
CA THR A 147 -7.97 0.23 4.48
C THR A 147 -6.83 -0.72 4.14
N ILE A 148 -6.87 -1.96 4.64
CA ILE A 148 -5.88 -3.00 4.30
C ILE A 148 -5.87 -3.24 2.79
N ALA A 149 -7.04 -3.44 2.17
CA ALA A 149 -7.15 -3.68 0.74
C ALA A 149 -6.62 -2.50 -0.09
N GLY A 150 -6.99 -1.27 0.28
CA GLY A 150 -6.52 -0.05 -0.38
C GLY A 150 -5.00 0.11 -0.34
N ARG A 151 -4.38 -0.19 0.80
CA ARG A 151 -2.91 -0.15 0.97
C ARG A 151 -2.21 -1.21 0.13
N VAL A 152 -2.66 -2.47 0.20
CA VAL A 152 -2.06 -3.57 -0.57
C VAL A 152 -2.15 -3.28 -2.07
N VAL A 153 -3.32 -2.87 -2.57
CA VAL A 153 -3.51 -2.48 -3.97
C VAL A 153 -2.66 -1.26 -4.31
N GLY A 154 -2.63 -0.25 -3.45
CA GLY A 154 -1.85 0.97 -3.64
C GLY A 154 -0.36 0.73 -3.79
N VAL A 155 0.21 -0.16 -2.97
CA VAL A 155 1.61 -0.59 -3.01
C VAL A 155 1.89 -1.41 -4.27
N ILE A 156 1.10 -2.45 -4.56
CA ILE A 156 1.35 -3.36 -5.71
C ILE A 156 1.21 -2.61 -7.04
N MET A 157 0.23 -1.73 -7.18
CA MET A 157 0.07 -0.92 -8.40
C MET A 157 1.22 0.08 -8.63
N ARG A 158 2.00 0.40 -7.59
CA ARG A 158 3.14 1.33 -7.63
C ARG A 158 4.47 0.64 -7.38
N LEU A 159 4.50 -0.69 -7.46
CA LEU A 159 5.61 -1.50 -6.99
C LEU A 159 6.95 -1.08 -7.60
N ASP A 160 7.01 -0.92 -8.92
CA ASP A 160 8.24 -0.52 -9.61
C ASP A 160 8.74 0.87 -9.20
N GLY A 161 7.81 1.79 -8.91
CA GLY A 161 8.16 3.13 -8.45
C GLY A 161 8.71 3.12 -7.02
N LEU A 162 8.03 2.39 -6.14
CA LEU A 162 8.42 2.26 -4.73
C LEU A 162 9.72 1.48 -4.57
N GLU A 163 9.96 0.42 -5.34
CA GLU A 163 11.22 -0.34 -5.31
C GLU A 163 12.42 0.51 -5.77
N ARG A 164 12.25 1.30 -6.84
CA ARG A 164 13.30 2.24 -7.26
C ARG A 164 13.58 3.30 -6.19
N GLN A 165 12.53 3.85 -5.57
CA GLN A 165 12.67 4.84 -4.50
C GLN A 165 13.34 4.26 -3.26
N LEU A 166 12.97 3.03 -2.87
CA LEU A 166 13.57 2.30 -1.75
C LEU A 166 15.07 2.14 -1.97
N HIS A 167 15.47 1.60 -3.12
CA HIS A 167 16.87 1.43 -3.45
C HIS A 167 17.61 2.77 -3.53
N GLN A 168 17.02 3.81 -4.13
CA GLN A 168 17.61 5.14 -4.20
C GLN A 168 17.85 5.75 -2.81
N LYS A 169 16.88 5.62 -1.89
CA LYS A 169 17.01 6.15 -0.52
C LYS A 169 18.08 5.39 0.26
N ALA A 170 18.06 4.05 0.24
CA ALA A 170 19.08 3.22 0.89
C ALA A 170 20.50 3.51 0.33
N SER A 171 20.65 3.59 -0.99
CA SER A 171 21.96 3.86 -1.61
C SER A 171 22.48 5.28 -1.40
N SER A 172 21.61 6.24 -1.07
CA SER A 172 22.02 7.61 -0.76
C SER A 172 22.71 7.76 0.60
N VAL A 173 22.59 6.74 1.46
CA VAL A 173 23.08 6.78 2.82
C VAL A 173 24.33 5.92 2.93
N ARG A 174 25.46 6.59 3.17
CA ARG A 174 26.78 5.99 3.10
C ARG A 174 26.98 4.85 4.11
N TRP A 175 26.42 4.96 5.32
CA TRP A 175 26.64 3.96 6.36
C TRP A 175 26.06 2.60 5.98
N ILE A 176 24.99 2.55 5.18
CA ILE A 176 24.43 1.28 4.70
C ILE A 176 25.45 0.52 3.85
N ALA A 177 26.16 1.24 2.98
CA ALA A 177 27.24 0.67 2.17
C ALA A 177 28.48 0.32 3.03
N ASP A 178 28.87 1.21 3.95
CA ASP A 178 30.07 1.01 4.79
C ASP A 178 29.92 -0.19 5.75
N TYR A 179 28.70 -0.50 6.21
CA TYR A 179 28.42 -1.61 7.14
C TYR A 179 27.75 -2.83 6.48
N GLY A 180 27.33 -2.73 5.21
CA GLY A 180 26.69 -3.84 4.49
C GLY A 180 25.25 -4.13 4.94
N GLU A 181 24.53 -3.13 5.47
CA GLU A 181 23.21 -3.28 6.09
C GLU A 181 22.04 -3.30 5.07
N TRP A 182 22.30 -3.61 3.80
CA TRP A 182 21.29 -3.58 2.72
C TRP A 182 20.08 -4.51 2.97
N ASP A 183 20.34 -5.69 3.55
CA ASP A 183 19.31 -6.69 3.84
C ASP A 183 18.30 -6.21 4.90
N SER A 184 18.70 -5.31 5.80
CA SER A 184 17.79 -4.69 6.77
C SER A 184 16.70 -3.84 6.10
N PHE A 185 16.98 -3.30 4.91
CA PHE A 185 16.01 -2.57 4.08
C PHE A 185 15.31 -3.47 3.06
N GLY A 186 15.70 -4.74 2.98
CA GLY A 186 15.24 -5.67 1.95
C GLY A 186 15.69 -5.25 0.55
N VAL A 187 16.91 -4.71 0.43
CA VAL A 187 17.52 -4.24 -0.83
C VAL A 187 18.83 -4.99 -1.06
N LEU A 188 19.22 -5.25 -2.31
CA LEU A 188 20.57 -5.71 -2.64
C LEU A 188 21.48 -4.52 -3.00
N GLU A 189 22.76 -4.61 -2.63
CA GLU A 189 23.79 -3.62 -3.00
C GLU A 189 23.82 -3.36 -4.52
N GLN A 190 23.57 -4.40 -5.30
CA GLN A 190 23.76 -4.40 -6.75
C GLN A 190 22.46 -4.14 -7.54
N GLU A 191 21.33 -3.76 -6.92
CA GLU A 191 20.05 -3.57 -7.64
C GLU A 191 20.16 -2.52 -8.76
N ASN A 192 20.94 -1.45 -8.60
CA ASN A 192 21.13 -0.38 -9.60
C ASN A 192 22.18 -0.65 -10.67
N ASN A 193 22.92 -1.76 -10.62
CA ASN A 193 23.92 -1.99 -11.66
C ASN A 193 23.18 -2.24 -12.98
N ASP A 194 23.20 -1.26 -13.89
CA ASP A 194 22.55 -1.20 -15.22
C ASP A 194 22.84 -2.38 -16.18
N LYS A 195 23.45 -3.47 -15.70
CA LYS A 195 23.44 -4.78 -16.34
C LYS A 195 22.05 -5.40 -16.17
N ALA A 196 21.08 -4.75 -16.78
CA ALA A 196 19.64 -4.73 -16.52
C ALA A 196 18.83 -6.03 -16.71
N ASN A 197 19.48 -7.18 -16.92
CA ASN A 197 18.73 -8.43 -17.16
C ASN A 197 18.81 -9.43 -16.00
N ASN A 198 19.72 -9.28 -15.03
CA ASN A 198 19.90 -10.28 -13.96
C ASN A 198 19.51 -9.80 -12.55
N ASN A 199 19.25 -8.50 -12.36
CA ASN A 199 19.03 -7.96 -11.01
C ASN A 199 17.63 -8.26 -10.48
N ASP A 200 16.59 -8.15 -11.33
CA ASP A 200 15.23 -8.57 -10.95
C ASP A 200 15.21 -10.05 -10.56
N ASP A 201 15.95 -10.89 -11.26
CA ASP A 201 16.10 -12.31 -10.94
C ASP A 201 16.84 -12.53 -9.62
N ALA A 202 17.87 -11.74 -9.34
CA ALA A 202 18.60 -11.80 -8.06
C ALA A 202 17.72 -11.40 -6.87
N VAL A 203 16.96 -10.31 -7.00
CA VAL A 203 16.01 -9.85 -5.97
C VAL A 203 14.90 -10.88 -5.79
N ASN A 204 14.29 -11.36 -6.88
CA ASN A 204 13.24 -12.38 -6.83
C ASN A 204 13.77 -13.70 -6.23
N ARG A 205 15.00 -14.10 -6.54
CA ARG A 205 15.66 -15.23 -5.87
C ARG A 205 15.81 -14.99 -4.37
N ARG A 206 16.32 -13.81 -3.97
CA ARG A 206 16.47 -13.46 -2.54
C ARG A 206 15.13 -13.46 -1.80
N ILE A 207 14.07 -12.93 -2.40
CA ILE A 207 12.70 -12.94 -1.86
C ILE A 207 12.20 -14.37 -1.59
N ARG A 208 12.60 -15.35 -2.42
CA ARG A 208 12.21 -16.76 -2.24
C ARG A 208 13.01 -17.44 -1.14
N GLU A 209 14.31 -17.17 -1.09
CA GLU A 209 15.25 -17.85 -0.21
C GLU A 209 15.26 -17.29 1.21
N ASP A 210 15.03 -15.98 1.36
CA ASP A 210 15.14 -15.27 2.63
C ASP A 210 13.81 -14.60 3.02
N PRO A 211 13.05 -15.22 3.94
CA PRO A 211 11.81 -14.65 4.45
C PRO A 211 12.01 -13.30 5.16
N LEU A 212 13.13 -13.10 5.84
CA LEU A 212 13.40 -11.85 6.56
C LEU A 212 13.65 -10.71 5.57
N PHE A 213 14.44 -10.96 4.53
CA PHE A 213 14.63 -10.01 3.42
C PHE A 213 13.28 -9.61 2.79
N CYS A 214 12.42 -10.58 2.52
CA CYS A 214 11.09 -10.34 1.96
C CYS A 214 10.20 -9.48 2.88
N MET A 215 10.25 -9.73 4.19
CA MET A 215 9.48 -8.97 5.19
C MET A 215 10.01 -7.54 5.32
N ASN A 216 11.33 -7.38 5.46
CA ASN A 216 11.98 -6.05 5.50
C ASN A 216 11.62 -5.22 4.26
N ARG A 217 11.66 -5.84 3.07
CA ARG A 217 11.27 -5.17 1.83
C ARG A 217 9.80 -4.76 1.86
N ALA A 218 8.90 -5.64 2.30
CA ALA A 218 7.47 -5.33 2.39
C ALA A 218 7.16 -4.18 3.37
N GLU A 219 7.82 -4.16 4.54
CA GLU A 219 7.74 -3.08 5.52
C GLU A 219 8.20 -1.76 4.92
N CYS A 220 9.39 -1.73 4.32
CA CYS A 220 9.94 -0.51 3.72
C CYS A 220 9.06 0.03 2.58
N LEU A 221 8.52 -0.86 1.73
CA LEU A 221 7.61 -0.48 0.65
C LEU A 221 6.28 0.10 1.19
N LEU A 222 5.73 -0.49 2.25
CA LEU A 222 4.54 0.06 2.90
C LEU A 222 4.82 1.43 3.52
N GLY A 223 5.94 1.58 4.24
CA GLY A 223 6.34 2.86 4.84
C GLY A 223 6.47 3.97 3.81
N LEU A 224 7.14 3.70 2.68
CA LEU A 224 7.24 4.64 1.56
C LEU A 224 5.88 4.99 0.97
N PHE A 225 5.00 4.01 0.77
CA PHE A 225 3.65 4.27 0.26
C PHE A 225 2.84 5.16 1.20
N LEU A 226 2.87 4.88 2.51
CA LEU A 226 2.15 5.68 3.50
C LEU A 226 2.63 7.13 3.49
N ASN A 227 3.95 7.34 3.48
CA ASN A 227 4.55 8.67 3.51
C ASN A 227 4.37 9.48 2.23
N GLU A 228 4.62 8.87 1.08
CA GLU A 228 4.67 9.58 -0.21
C GLU A 228 3.30 9.66 -0.88
N VAL A 229 2.36 8.78 -0.52
CA VAL A 229 1.07 8.67 -1.20
C VAL A 229 -0.10 8.81 -0.25
N GLU A 230 -0.24 7.94 0.75
CA GLU A 230 -1.47 7.90 1.56
C GLU A 230 -1.65 9.16 2.40
N ILE A 231 -0.65 9.52 3.22
CA ILE A 231 -0.71 10.66 4.14
C ILE A 231 -0.98 11.97 3.36
N PRO A 232 -0.23 12.32 2.30
CA PRO A 232 -0.47 13.55 1.55
C PRO A 232 -1.88 13.60 0.92
N GLN A 233 -2.39 12.47 0.43
CA GLN A 233 -3.71 12.41 -0.20
C GLN A 233 -4.85 12.53 0.82
N LEU A 234 -4.69 11.94 2.01
CA LEU A 234 -5.66 12.09 3.10
C LEU A 234 -5.69 13.52 3.64
N GLN A 235 -4.53 14.15 3.81
CA GLN A 235 -4.42 15.56 4.19
C GLN A 235 -5.11 16.47 3.18
N LEU A 236 -4.90 16.24 1.87
CA LEU A 236 -5.54 17.02 0.81
C LEU A 236 -7.07 16.93 0.87
N LYS A 237 -7.61 15.78 1.28
CA LYS A 237 -9.06 15.54 1.38
C LYS A 237 -9.65 15.85 2.76
N ASN A 238 -8.83 16.16 3.76
CA ASN A 238 -9.23 16.23 5.17
C ASN A 238 -9.95 14.95 5.65
N GLU A 239 -9.50 13.80 5.15
CA GLU A 239 -10.03 12.48 5.52
C GLU A 239 -9.07 11.78 6.49
N THR A 240 -9.58 10.85 7.28
CA THR A 240 -8.78 9.98 8.15
C THR A 240 -9.13 8.53 7.88
N VAL A 241 -8.15 7.65 8.04
CA VAL A 241 -8.32 6.20 7.97
C VAL A 241 -8.11 5.59 9.36
N PRO A 242 -8.60 4.37 9.63
CA PRO A 242 -8.17 3.59 10.78
C PRO A 242 -6.64 3.60 10.88
N ASP A 243 -6.11 3.65 12.12
CA ASP A 243 -4.68 3.79 12.47
C ASP A 243 -3.98 5.10 12.06
N GLU A 244 -4.70 6.05 11.43
CA GLU A 244 -4.19 7.38 11.05
C GLU A 244 -2.96 7.34 10.13
N SER A 245 -2.74 6.22 9.42
CA SER A 245 -1.58 6.04 8.53
C SER A 245 -0.23 6.17 9.23
N LYS A 246 -0.18 5.91 10.55
CA LYS A 246 1.05 6.00 11.33
C LYS A 246 2.07 4.96 10.85
N ILE A 247 3.34 5.33 10.83
CA ILE A 247 4.43 4.42 10.49
C ILE A 247 5.10 4.00 11.80
N ASP A 248 4.50 3.04 12.50
CA ASP A 248 4.93 2.57 13.83
C ASP A 248 5.66 1.22 13.80
N PHE A 249 5.85 0.65 12.61
CA PHE A 249 6.44 -0.68 12.38
C PHE A 249 7.87 -0.63 11.82
N LEU A 250 8.39 0.55 11.50
CA LEU A 250 9.79 0.73 11.11
C LEU A 250 10.63 1.08 12.34
N ASP A 251 11.85 0.54 12.41
CA ASP A 251 12.85 0.97 13.39
C ASP A 251 13.36 2.39 13.08
N ALA A 252 14.11 2.96 14.03
CA ALA A 252 14.59 4.34 13.94
C ALA A 252 15.50 4.57 12.72
N ASP A 253 16.40 3.62 12.43
CA ASP A 253 17.35 3.73 11.33
C ASP A 253 16.62 3.69 9.98
N ARG A 254 15.62 2.82 9.82
CA ARG A 254 14.78 2.77 8.63
C ARG A 254 13.91 4.01 8.48
N MET A 255 13.37 4.54 9.57
CA MET A 255 12.60 5.78 9.56
C MET A 255 13.45 6.97 9.10
N GLU A 256 14.65 7.13 9.63
CA GLU A 256 15.59 8.20 9.24
C GLU A 256 15.90 8.14 7.74
N VAL A 257 16.27 6.95 7.25
CA VAL A 257 16.66 6.74 5.86
C VAL A 257 15.47 6.92 4.90
N LEU A 258 14.31 6.35 5.23
CA LEU A 258 13.17 6.29 4.31
C LEU A 258 12.27 7.52 4.37
N ILE A 259 12.12 8.15 5.53
CA ILE A 259 11.12 9.21 5.75
C ILE A 259 11.77 10.57 5.96
N GLU A 260 12.80 10.65 6.80
CA GLU A 260 13.40 11.96 7.13
C GLU A 260 14.31 12.50 6.02
N SER A 261 14.90 11.61 5.21
CA SER A 261 15.71 11.98 4.05
C SER A 261 14.99 12.85 3.01
N THR A 262 13.66 12.84 2.97
CA THR A 262 12.85 13.70 2.07
C THR A 262 12.57 15.07 2.66
N ALA A 263 12.53 15.22 4.00
CA ALA A 263 12.26 16.50 4.66
C ALA A 263 13.40 17.52 4.50
N MET A 264 14.64 17.08 4.27
CA MET A 264 15.80 17.98 4.12
C MET A 264 15.94 18.61 2.71
N LYS A 265 15.08 18.28 1.75
CA LYS A 265 15.15 18.80 0.37
C LYS A 265 14.06 19.82 0.00
N SER A 266 13.18 20.18 0.94
CA SER A 266 12.15 21.22 0.76
C SER A 266 12.58 22.54 1.39
#